data_AF-A0A2M7A1G9-F1
#
_entry.id   AF-A0A2M7A1G9-F1
#
_cell.length_a   1.000
_cell.length_b   1.000
_cell.length_c   1.000
_cell.angle_alpha   90.00
_cell.angle_beta   90.00
_cell.angle_gamma   90.00
#
_symmetry.space_group_name_H-M   'P 1'
#
loop_
_entity.id
_entity.type
_entity.pdbx_description
1 polymer ?
#
loop_
_entity_poly.entity_id
_entity_poly.type
_entity_poly.pdbx_seq_one_letter_code
_entity_poly.pdbx_strand_id
1 'polypeptide(L)' 'IAERCLRYNMPIPYMGSKRRSAIKIYLAISNREPRGLLVDLFCGGFAISEKFYKNGWEIKANDKNKYVIA' A
#
# COMPACT_ATOMS: atom_id res chain seq x y z
N ILE A 1 -4.45 -10.78 -12.77
CA ILE A 1 -4.88 -10.14 -11.52
C ILE A 1 -4.23 -10.94 -10.40
N ALA A 2 -3.14 -10.44 -9.82
CA ALA A 2 -2.36 -11.20 -8.84
C ALA A 2 -3.05 -11.11 -7.47
N GLU A 3 -3.88 -12.11 -7.16
CA GLU A 3 -4.28 -12.44 -5.79
C GLU A 3 -3.18 -13.31 -5.19
N ARG A 4 -2.31 -12.72 -4.36
CA ARG A 4 -1.46 -13.52 -3.48
C ARG A 4 -1.36 -12.82 -2.13
N CYS A 5 -1.96 -13.47 -1.14
CA CYS A 5 -2.12 -13.01 0.22
C CYS A 5 -0.79 -12.52 0.83
N LEU A 6 -0.87 -11.32 1.40
CA LEU A 6 0.15 -10.47 2.02
C LEU A 6 0.84 -11.15 3.22
N ARG A 7 1.75 -12.10 2.99
CA ARG A 7 2.55 -12.80 4.02
C ARG A 7 4.02 -12.39 4.09
N TYR A 8 4.41 -11.25 3.54
CA TYR A 8 5.78 -10.75 3.67
C TYR A 8 5.81 -9.44 4.45
N ASN A 9 6.80 -9.33 5.34
CA ASN A 9 7.19 -8.12 6.07
C ASN A 9 7.47 -6.98 5.08
N MET A 10 6.42 -6.28 4.66
CA MET A 10 6.51 -5.00 3.97
C MET A 10 6.86 -3.98 5.03
N PRO A 11 7.83 -3.08 4.81
CA PRO A 11 8.13 -2.53 3.48
C PRO A 11 9.58 -2.70 2.98
N ILE A 12 9.73 -3.02 1.69
CA ILE A 12 11.01 -3.06 0.96
C ILE A 12 11.60 -1.64 0.87
N PRO A 13 12.91 -1.43 1.12
CA PRO A 13 13.57 -0.16 0.82
C PRO A 13 13.40 0.21 -0.66
N TYR A 14 12.78 1.35 -0.93
CA TYR A 14 12.46 1.79 -2.29
C TYR A 14 12.65 3.29 -2.44
N MET A 15 13.30 3.69 -3.55
CA MET A 15 13.55 5.11 -3.82
C MET A 15 12.21 5.85 -4.00
N GLY A 16 12.08 7.03 -3.36
CA GLY A 16 10.83 7.81 -3.41
C GLY A 16 9.72 7.29 -2.49
N SER A 17 10.04 6.37 -1.56
CA SER A 17 9.11 5.85 -0.55
C SER A 17 8.39 6.97 0.21
N LYS A 18 7.08 6.82 0.35
CA LYS A 18 6.21 7.77 1.08
C LYS A 18 5.97 7.39 2.54
N ARG A 19 6.80 6.53 3.13
CA ARG A 19 6.64 6.04 4.52
C ARG A 19 6.44 7.16 5.55
N ARG A 20 7.21 8.25 5.43
CA ARG A 20 7.09 9.43 6.32
C ARG A 20 5.74 10.15 6.21
N SER A 21 5.08 10.07 5.05
CA SER A 21 3.79 10.69 4.79
C SER A 21 2.61 9.72 4.90
N ALA A 22 2.87 8.41 5.10
CA ALA A 22 1.84 7.38 5.07
C ALA A 22 0.71 7.60 6.08
N ILE A 23 1.06 8.05 7.30
CA ILE A 23 0.07 8.38 8.33
C ILE A 23 -0.82 9.55 7.89
N LYS A 24 -0.24 10.61 7.31
CA LYS A 24 -1.00 11.79 6.86
C LYS A 24 -1.96 11.42 5.73
N ILE A 25 -1.51 10.61 4.78
CA ILE A 25 -2.33 10.12 3.67
C ILE A 25 -3.46 9.22 4.18
N TYR A 26 -3.14 8.29 5.09
CA TYR A 26 -4.13 7.44 5.73
C TYR A 26 -5.23 8.26 6.40
N LEU A 27 -4.87 9.19 7.29
CA LEU A 27 -5.85 10.01 8.00
C LEU A 27 -6.69 10.87 7.05
N ALA A 28 -6.08 11.47 6.03
CA ALA A 28 -6.80 12.30 5.07
C ALA A 28 -7.87 11.51 4.30
N ILE A 29 -7.60 10.25 3.95
CA ILE A 29 -8.54 9.38 3.24
C ILE A 29 -9.55 8.76 4.22
N SER A 30 -9.06 8.20 5.33
CA SER A 30 -9.89 7.47 6.31
C SER A 30 -10.91 8.36 7.02
N ASN A 31 -10.63 9.66 7.13
CA ASN A 31 -11.60 10.62 7.67
C ASN A 31 -12.80 10.85 6.74
N ARG A 32 -12.65 10.54 5.44
CA ARG A 32 -13.73 10.67 4.44
C ARG A 32 -14.41 9.33 4.18
N GLU A 33 -13.63 8.26 4.13
CA GLU A 33 -14.11 6.89 3.94
C GLU A 33 -13.39 6.01 4.96
N PRO A 34 -14.02 5.55 6.04
CA PRO A 34 -13.33 4.82 7.10
C PRO A 34 -12.84 3.42 6.69
N ARG A 35 -13.40 2.81 5.64
CA ARG A 35 -13.04 1.46 5.18
C ARG A 35 -13.24 1.29 3.69
N GLY A 36 -12.49 0.40 3.07
CA GLY A 36 -12.74 0.04 1.69
C GLY A 36 -11.57 -0.65 1.03
N LEU A 37 -11.60 -0.64 -0.31
CA LEU A 37 -10.56 -1.15 -1.17
C LEU A 37 -9.65 0.01 -1.60
N LEU A 38 -8.39 -0.01 -1.15
CA LEU A 38 -7.35 0.87 -1.69
C LEU A 38 -6.76 0.24 -2.96
N VAL A 39 -6.84 0.97 -4.07
CA VAL A 39 -6.15 0.61 -5.32
C VAL A 39 -4.87 1.45 -5.43
N ASP A 40 -3.71 0.82 -5.17
CA ASP A 40 -2.39 1.45 -5.20
C ASP A 40 -1.68 1.16 -6.53
N LEU A 41 -1.91 2.02 -7.52
CA LEU A 41 -1.47 1.80 -8.91
C LEU A 41 0.05 1.85 -9.14
N PHE A 42 0.78 2.46 -8.20
CA PHE A 42 2.22 2.71 -8.26
C PHE A 42 2.83 2.38 -6.90
N CYS A 43 2.65 1.14 -6.45
CA CYS A 43 2.86 0.80 -5.05
C CYS A 43 4.33 0.89 -4.62
N GLY A 44 5.30 0.74 -5.53
CA GLY A 44 6.73 0.77 -5.23
C GLY A 44 7.04 -0.13 -4.03
N GLY A 45 7.74 0.39 -3.01
CA GLY A 45 8.01 -0.33 -1.76
C GLY A 45 6.81 -0.55 -0.82
N PHE A 46 5.57 -0.33 -1.29
CA PHE A 46 4.28 -0.53 -0.59
C PHE A 46 4.09 0.26 0.70
N ALA A 47 4.82 1.36 0.88
CA ALA A 47 4.77 2.14 2.11
C ALA A 47 3.37 2.73 2.44
N ILE A 48 2.52 2.94 1.43
CA ILE A 48 1.13 3.41 1.61
C ILE A 48 0.20 2.21 1.79
N SER A 49 0.20 1.27 0.84
CA SER A 49 -0.55 0.02 0.93
C SER A 49 -0.43 -0.68 2.29
N GLU A 50 0.78 -0.79 2.85
CA GLU A 50 1.03 -1.39 4.16
C GLU A 50 0.28 -0.67 5.29
N LYS A 51 0.25 0.66 5.26
CA LYS A 51 -0.42 1.47 6.27
C LYS A 51 -1.93 1.22 6.26
N PHE A 52 -2.54 1.16 5.08
CA PHE A 52 -3.96 0.87 4.94
C PHE A 52 -4.29 -0.58 5.31
N TYR A 53 -3.50 -1.54 4.85
CA TYR A 53 -3.68 -2.96 5.18
C TYR A 53 -3.66 -3.23 6.68
N LYS A 54 -2.68 -2.66 7.40
CA LYS A 54 -2.58 -2.77 8.86
C LYS A 54 -3.77 -2.13 9.60
N ASN A 55 -4.55 -1.29 8.94
CA ASN A 55 -5.75 -0.66 9.48
C ASN A 55 -7.04 -1.28 8.89
N GLY A 56 -6.97 -2.50 8.37
CA GLY A 56 -8.15 -3.30 8.00
C GLY A 56 -8.73 -3.01 6.61
N TRP A 57 -7.99 -2.29 5.76
CA TRP A 57 -8.42 -2.04 4.38
C TRP A 57 -8.03 -3.20 3.47
N GLU A 58 -8.89 -3.48 2.48
CA GLU A 58 -8.53 -4.34 1.36
C GLU A 58 -7.58 -3.58 0.42
N ILE A 59 -6.58 -4.26 -0.13
CA ILE A 59 -5.57 -3.63 -0.99
C ILE A 59 -5.50 -4.36 -2.34
N LYS A 60 -5.55 -3.59 -3.43
CA LYS A 60 -5.10 -4.02 -4.76
C LYS A 60 -3.94 -3.14 -5.19
N ALA A 61 -2.74 -3.69 -5.18
CA ALA A 61 -1.52 -2.97 -5.52
C ALA A 61 -0.98 -3.41 -6.88
N ASN A 62 -0.40 -2.47 -7.62
CA ASN A 62 0.25 -2.70 -8.90
C ASN A 62 1.51 -1.84 -9.01
N ASP A 63 2.50 -2.34 -9.75
CA ASP A 63 3.69 -1.59 -10.16
C ASP A 63 4.17 -2.15 -11.49
N LYS A 64 4.74 -1.30 -12.34
CA LYS A 64 5.33 -1.75 -13.61
C LYS A 64 6.58 -2.60 -13.37
N ASN A 65 7.29 -2.37 -12.28
CA ASN A 65 8.50 -3.10 -11.95
C ASN A 65 8.17 -4.51 -11.44
N LYS A 66 8.39 -5.51 -12.29
CA LYS A 66 8.15 -6.94 -11.98
C LYS A 66 8.93 -7.45 -10.76
N TYR A 67 10.01 -6.79 -10.34
CA TYR A 67 10.77 -7.19 -9.16
C TYR A 67 10.12 -6.73 -7.84
N VAL A 68 9.11 -5.86 -7.93
CA VAL A 68 8.33 -5.35 -6.80
C VAL A 68 7.03 -6.13 -6.63
N ILE A 69 6.40 -6.51 -7.74
CA ILE A 69 5.20 -7.35 -7.80
C ILE A 69 5.65 -8.81 -8.02
N ALA A 70 6.15 -9.47 -6.97
CA ALA A 70 6.59 -10.88 -7.03
C ALA A 70 5.87 -11.73 -5.98
#